data_AF-A0A354GWS0-F1
#
_entry.id   AF-A0A354GWS0-F1
#
_cell.length_a   1.000
_cell.length_b   1.000
_cell.length_c   1.000
_cell.angle_alpha   90.00
_cell.angle_beta   90.00
_cell.angle_gamma   90.00
#
_symmetry.space_group_name_H-M   'P 1'
#
loop_
_entity.id
_entity.type
_entity.pdbx_description
1 polymer ?
#
loop_
_entity_poly.entity_id
_entity_poly.type
_entity_poly.pdbx_seq_one_letter_code
_entity_poly.pdbx_strand_id
1 'polypeptide(L)'
;MVHPTIPPRLSPAESLLRRFAQAGGLPFSDVLSAAGLQRVLDDCQVQFRDRIFSPLITVAAFLAQVLDPDHSMRQAVARLIAHRASLGLPPCSADTRAYSKARQRLPENVWADLTRRTGRDLLDNAPPHWSWRGRDVKIVDGTTLSMPDTPANQTFYPQPGSQKPGLGFHQVRMVALFSLAVGAVLDVALGPHKGKHTGETAL
;
A
#
# COMPACT_ATOMS: atom_id res chain seq x y z
N MET A 1 -2.01 29.18 32.86
CA MET A 1 -0.72 28.96 32.15
C MET A 1 -0.80 27.57 31.53
N VAL A 2 -1.11 27.50 30.24
CA VAL A 2 -1.15 26.22 29.51
C VAL A 2 0.26 25.98 28.99
N HIS A 3 0.95 24.97 29.52
CA HIS A 3 2.26 24.59 29.00
C HIS A 3 2.10 24.13 27.55
N PRO A 4 2.91 24.64 26.61
CA PRO A 4 2.92 24.11 25.27
C PRO A 4 3.45 22.67 25.35
N THR A 5 2.57 21.71 25.10
CA THR A 5 2.95 20.31 24.87
C THR A 5 3.90 20.26 23.68
N ILE A 6 5.18 20.06 23.98
CA ILE A 6 6.22 19.78 22.98
C ILE A 6 5.75 18.54 22.21
N PRO A 7 5.55 18.61 20.88
CA PRO A 7 5.17 17.44 20.12
C PRO A 7 6.24 16.35 20.28
N PRO A 8 5.86 15.06 20.39
CA PRO A 8 6.81 13.99 20.59
C PRO A 8 7.86 14.00 19.48
N ARG A 9 9.14 13.89 19.85
CA ARG A 9 10.24 13.82 18.87
C ARG A 9 10.05 12.57 18.02
N LEU A 10 9.68 12.76 16.76
CA LEU A 10 9.66 11.70 15.75
C LEU A 10 11.04 11.04 15.69
N SER A 11 11.09 9.71 15.57
CA SER A 11 12.36 9.02 15.33
C SER A 11 12.98 9.48 14.00
N PRO A 12 14.31 9.31 13.81
CA PRO A 12 14.98 9.72 12.56
C PRO A 12 14.34 9.11 11.31
N ALA A 13 13.86 7.87 11.39
CA ALA A 13 13.17 7.19 10.29
C ALA A 13 11.80 7.82 9.98
N GLU A 14 11.06 8.26 11.00
CA GLU A 14 9.76 8.91 10.85
C GLU A 14 9.86 10.30 10.25
N SER A 15 10.86 11.08 10.67
CA SER A 15 11.15 12.38 10.08
C SER A 15 11.58 12.24 8.61
N LEU A 16 12.40 11.23 8.30
CA LEU A 16 12.82 10.92 6.93
C LEU A 16 11.63 10.49 6.07
N LEU A 17 10.76 9.61 6.59
CA LEU A 17 9.53 9.20 5.93
C LEU A 17 8.66 10.41 5.62
N ARG A 18 8.30 11.20 6.64
CA ARG A 18 7.31 12.26 6.46
C ARG A 18 7.70 13.20 5.32
N ARG A 19 8.99 13.52 5.22
CA ARG A 19 9.53 14.35 4.14
C ARG A 19 9.61 13.60 2.81
N PHE A 20 9.87 12.29 2.82
CA PHE A 20 9.90 11.47 1.60
C PHE A 20 8.49 11.29 1.02
N ALA A 21 7.52 11.01 1.87
CA ALA A 21 6.09 10.95 1.60
C ALA A 21 5.45 12.35 1.36
N GLN A 22 6.26 13.42 1.32
CA GLN A 22 5.90 14.77 0.86
C GLN A 22 6.75 15.21 -0.35
N ALA A 23 7.72 14.40 -0.77
CA ALA A 23 8.55 14.74 -1.91
C ALA A 23 7.68 14.84 -3.17
N GLY A 24 8.05 15.70 -4.11
CA GLY A 24 7.29 15.92 -5.34
C GLY A 24 6.85 14.59 -5.97
N GLY A 25 5.55 14.42 -6.14
CA GLY A 25 4.92 13.19 -6.65
C GLY A 25 4.49 12.17 -5.59
N LEU A 26 4.55 12.46 -4.29
CA LEU A 26 4.09 11.59 -3.21
C LEU A 26 3.34 12.41 -2.16
N PRO A 27 2.00 12.48 -2.19
CA PRO A 27 1.20 13.28 -1.24
C PRO A 27 0.70 12.42 -0.07
N PHE A 28 1.53 11.53 0.47
CA PHE A 28 1.07 10.49 1.40
C PHE A 28 1.27 10.82 2.88
N SER A 29 2.03 11.86 3.24
CA SER A 29 2.34 12.12 4.66
C SER A 29 1.12 12.38 5.53
N ASP A 30 0.06 12.90 4.93
CA ASP A 30 -1.14 13.31 5.64
C ASP A 30 -2.15 12.16 5.73
N VAL A 31 -1.90 11.08 4.98
CA VAL A 31 -2.76 9.90 4.84
C VAL A 31 -2.13 8.68 5.51
N LEU A 32 -0.80 8.52 5.39
CA LEU A 32 -0.01 7.43 5.96
C LEU A 32 0.90 7.98 7.06
N SER A 33 0.39 7.98 8.29
CA SER A 33 1.18 8.35 9.46
C SER A 33 2.11 7.22 9.89
N ALA A 34 3.29 7.58 10.40
CA ALA A 34 4.21 6.58 10.94
C ALA A 34 3.63 5.82 12.14
N ALA A 35 2.90 6.50 13.01
CA ALA A 35 2.18 5.88 14.11
C ALA A 35 1.11 4.89 13.63
N GLY A 36 0.46 5.18 12.50
CA GLY A 36 -0.50 4.27 11.86
C GLY A 36 0.18 3.02 11.33
N LEU A 37 1.29 3.18 10.60
CA LEU A 37 2.06 2.03 10.11
C LEU A 37 2.63 1.20 11.26
N GLN A 38 3.18 1.83 12.29
CA GLN A 38 3.73 1.11 13.45
C GLN A 38 2.67 0.24 14.11
N ARG A 39 1.46 0.77 14.34
CA ARG A 39 0.32 0.00 14.85
C ARG A 39 0.01 -1.22 13.98
N VAL A 40 -0.01 -1.07 12.65
CA VAL A 40 -0.23 -2.20 11.73
C VAL A 40 0.89 -3.24 11.82
N LEU A 41 2.15 -2.80 11.91
CA LEU A 41 3.30 -3.70 12.04
C LEU A 41 3.24 -4.49 13.35
N ASP A 42 2.86 -3.83 14.45
CA ASP A 42 2.70 -4.45 15.77
C ASP A 42 1.56 -5.46 15.76
N ASP A 43 0.39 -5.09 15.21
CA ASP A 43 -0.79 -5.96 15.09
C ASP A 43 -0.51 -7.19 14.20
N CYS A 44 0.30 -7.02 13.15
CA CYS A 44 0.77 -8.10 12.29
C CYS A 44 2.00 -8.83 12.82
N GLN A 45 2.49 -8.48 14.02
CA GLN A 45 3.67 -9.05 14.68
C GLN A 45 4.94 -9.05 13.80
N VAL A 46 5.10 -8.04 12.95
CA VAL A 46 6.22 -7.96 12.01
C VAL A 46 7.49 -7.57 12.73
N GLN A 47 8.45 -8.48 12.73
CA GLN A 47 9.78 -8.24 13.27
C GLN A 47 10.68 -7.60 12.20
N PHE A 48 11.32 -6.49 12.54
CA PHE A 48 12.26 -5.82 11.65
C PHE A 48 13.44 -5.24 12.40
N ARG A 49 14.51 -4.93 11.65
CA ARG A 49 15.65 -4.18 12.17
C ARG A 49 15.58 -2.77 11.61
N ASP A 50 15.78 -1.78 12.46
CA ASP A 50 15.88 -0.39 11.99
C ASP A 50 17.19 -0.21 11.22
N ARG A 51 17.04 0.04 9.92
CA ARG A 51 18.09 0.16 8.90
C ARG A 51 17.56 1.16 7.85
N ILE A 52 18.36 1.45 6.82
CA ILE A 52 17.97 2.38 5.75
C ILE A 52 16.60 2.02 5.15
N PHE A 53 16.37 0.74 4.86
CA PHE A 53 15.07 0.22 4.45
C PHE A 53 14.30 -0.34 5.66
N SER A 54 13.93 0.54 6.59
CA SER A 54 12.93 0.22 7.61
C SER A 54 11.57 -0.05 6.96
N PRO A 55 10.61 -0.70 7.63
CA PRO A 55 9.27 -0.89 7.08
C PRO A 55 8.64 0.39 6.57
N LEU A 56 8.85 1.48 7.30
CA LEU A 56 8.35 2.81 6.97
C LEU A 56 8.90 3.33 5.64
N ILE A 57 10.22 3.33 5.49
CA ILE A 57 10.89 3.73 4.24
C ILE A 57 10.52 2.78 3.11
N THR A 58 10.38 1.49 3.40
CA THR A 58 10.02 0.46 2.42
C THR A 58 8.62 0.67 1.88
N VAL A 59 7.64 0.96 2.74
CA VAL A 59 6.25 1.26 2.33
C VAL A 59 6.22 2.50 1.44
N ALA A 60 6.84 3.60 1.86
CA ALA A 60 6.82 4.80 1.05
C ALA A 60 7.61 4.67 -0.25
N ALA A 61 8.76 3.99 -0.24
CA ALA A 61 9.50 3.72 -1.48
C ALA A 61 8.71 2.83 -2.43
N PHE A 62 7.91 1.90 -1.90
CA PHE A 62 7.03 1.06 -2.71
C PHE A 62 5.88 1.85 -3.32
N LEU A 63 5.19 2.68 -2.55
CA LEU A 63 4.15 3.56 -3.09
C LEU A 63 4.74 4.54 -4.12
N ALA A 64 5.95 5.04 -3.87
CA ALA A 64 6.66 5.86 -4.82
C ALA A 64 6.97 5.12 -6.11
N GLN A 65 7.42 3.88 -6.01
CA GLN A 65 7.67 3.03 -7.17
C GLN A 65 6.38 2.78 -7.97
N VAL A 66 5.26 2.50 -7.30
CA VAL A 66 3.99 2.20 -7.97
C VAL A 66 3.42 3.43 -8.68
N LEU A 67 3.63 4.63 -8.16
CA LEU A 67 3.17 5.88 -8.79
C LEU A 67 4.15 6.47 -9.81
N ASP A 68 5.40 5.99 -9.87
CA ASP A 68 6.41 6.52 -10.78
C ASP A 68 6.27 5.90 -12.18
N PRO A 69 6.32 6.68 -13.27
CA PRO A 69 6.20 6.14 -14.63
C PRO A 69 7.22 5.06 -15.01
N ASP A 70 8.42 5.04 -14.43
CA ASP A 70 9.45 4.03 -14.70
C ASP A 70 9.14 2.70 -13.96
N HIS A 71 8.38 2.75 -12.85
CA HIS A 71 8.00 1.64 -11.98
C HIS A 71 9.15 0.71 -11.50
N SER A 72 10.41 0.97 -11.86
CA SER A 72 11.52 0.09 -11.52
C SER A 72 12.01 0.30 -10.09
N MET A 73 12.53 -0.79 -9.51
CA MET A 73 13.22 -0.71 -8.22
C MET A 73 14.45 0.20 -8.28
N ARG A 74 15.11 0.31 -9.44
CA ARG A 74 16.26 1.20 -9.64
C ARG A 74 15.86 2.65 -9.48
N GLN A 75 14.74 3.04 -10.09
CA GLN A 75 14.19 4.39 -9.96
C GLN A 75 13.75 4.70 -8.52
N ALA A 76 13.08 3.75 -7.86
CA ALA A 76 12.68 3.90 -6.46
C ALA A 76 13.88 4.13 -5.52
N VAL A 77 14.96 3.35 -5.70
CA VAL A 77 16.21 3.52 -4.94
C VAL A 77 16.90 4.83 -5.29
N ALA A 78 16.93 5.23 -6.57
CA ALA A 78 17.50 6.51 -6.99
C ALA A 78 16.79 7.70 -6.34
N ARG A 79 15.45 7.70 -6.28
CA ARG A 79 14.66 8.73 -5.60
C ARG A 79 14.93 8.75 -4.09
N LEU A 80 15.07 7.59 -3.46
CA LEU A 80 15.46 7.52 -2.05
C LEU A 80 16.87 8.10 -1.81
N ILE A 81 17.85 7.80 -2.68
CA ILE A 81 19.21 8.37 -2.60
C ILE A 81 19.15 9.89 -2.74
N ALA A 82 18.44 10.40 -3.74
CA ALA A 82 18.27 11.85 -3.96
C ALA A 82 17.61 12.53 -2.76
N HIS A 83 16.58 11.89 -2.17
CA HIS A 83 15.91 12.40 -0.97
C HIS A 83 16.81 12.39 0.26
N ARG A 84 17.66 11.38 0.43
CA ARG A 84 18.64 11.37 1.52
C ARG A 84 19.65 12.50 1.35
N ALA A 85 20.13 12.72 0.13
CA ALA A 85 21.06 13.78 -0.19
C ALA A 85 20.46 15.18 0.06
N SER A 86 19.19 15.41 -0.29
CA SER A 86 18.50 16.69 -0.02
C SER A 86 18.34 16.99 1.47
N LEU A 87 18.44 15.98 2.32
CA LEU A 87 18.41 16.08 3.79
C LEU A 87 19.80 16.09 4.43
N GLY A 88 20.88 16.10 3.63
CA GLY A 88 22.26 16.03 4.13
C GLY A 88 22.62 14.67 4.77
N LEU A 89 21.83 13.62 4.51
CA LEU A 89 22.10 12.27 5.01
C LEU A 89 23.03 11.52 4.04
N PRO A 90 23.86 10.58 4.54
CA PRO A 90 24.73 9.80 3.67
C PRO A 90 23.92 8.99 2.66
N PRO A 91 24.37 8.92 1.38
CA PRO A 91 23.69 8.14 0.36
C PRO A 91 23.67 6.66 0.75
N CYS A 92 22.62 5.94 0.34
CA CYS A 92 22.60 4.49 0.42
C CYS A 92 23.15 3.86 -0.87
N SER A 93 23.41 2.55 -0.83
CA SER A 93 23.79 1.81 -2.04
C SER A 93 22.72 1.94 -3.13
N ALA A 94 23.15 2.04 -4.39
CA ALA A 94 22.28 2.00 -5.56
C ALA A 94 21.81 0.57 -5.90
N ASP A 95 22.35 -0.45 -5.23
CA ASP A 95 21.92 -1.84 -5.40
C ASP A 95 20.48 -2.05 -4.88
N THR A 96 19.60 -2.57 -5.75
CA THR A 96 18.19 -2.82 -5.45
C THR A 96 17.96 -4.02 -4.54
N ARG A 97 18.96 -4.88 -4.30
CA ARG A 97 18.83 -6.09 -3.47
C ARG A 97 18.33 -5.79 -2.05
N ALA A 98 18.83 -4.73 -1.43
CA ALA A 98 18.42 -4.36 -0.07
C ALA A 98 16.94 -3.94 -0.02
N TYR A 99 16.52 -3.14 -0.99
CA TYR A 99 15.14 -2.70 -1.15
C TYR A 99 14.19 -3.87 -1.49
N SER A 100 14.59 -4.72 -2.43
CA SER A 100 13.84 -5.93 -2.80
C SER A 100 13.61 -6.86 -1.61
N LYS A 101 14.67 -7.14 -0.84
CA LYS A 101 14.59 -7.93 0.40
C LYS A 101 13.69 -7.25 1.46
N ALA A 102 13.72 -5.93 1.56
CA ALA A 102 12.88 -5.22 2.52
C ALA A 102 11.39 -5.32 2.14
N ARG A 103 11.04 -5.16 0.86
CA ARG A 103 9.66 -5.33 0.37
C ARG A 103 9.11 -6.72 0.66
N GLN A 104 9.90 -7.77 0.43
CA GLN A 104 9.50 -9.16 0.65
C GLN A 104 9.26 -9.51 2.13
N ARG A 105 9.79 -8.71 3.07
CA ARG A 105 9.55 -8.91 4.51
C ARG A 105 8.22 -8.37 4.99
N LEU A 106 7.55 -7.54 4.19
CA LEU A 106 6.23 -7.02 4.52
C LEU A 106 5.19 -8.04 4.08
N PRO A 107 4.51 -8.74 5.01
CA PRO A 107 3.49 -9.70 4.66
C PRO A 107 2.26 -9.01 4.06
N GLU A 108 1.46 -9.76 3.29
CA GLU A 108 0.28 -9.25 2.59
C GLU A 108 -0.74 -8.61 3.54
N ASN A 109 -0.93 -9.18 4.73
CA ASN A 109 -1.85 -8.66 5.73
C ASN A 109 -1.48 -7.22 6.19
N VAL A 110 -0.21 -6.83 6.18
CA VAL A 110 0.19 -5.44 6.47
C VAL A 110 -0.39 -4.50 5.42
N TRP A 111 -0.34 -4.86 4.14
CA TRP A 111 -0.90 -4.02 3.07
C TRP A 111 -2.42 -3.95 3.15
N ALA A 112 -3.07 -5.09 3.42
CA ALA A 112 -4.51 -5.16 3.57
C ALA A 112 -4.99 -4.29 4.75
N ASP A 113 -4.34 -4.42 5.92
CA ASP A 113 -4.70 -3.65 7.10
C ASP A 113 -4.37 -2.17 6.95
N LEU A 114 -3.23 -1.82 6.37
CA LEU A 114 -2.86 -0.44 6.10
C LEU A 114 -3.88 0.22 5.16
N THR A 115 -4.28 -0.46 4.10
CA THR A 115 -5.30 0.03 3.15
C THR A 115 -6.63 0.28 3.85
N ARG A 116 -7.15 -0.74 4.57
CA ARG A 116 -8.43 -0.60 5.27
C ARG A 116 -8.41 0.48 6.34
N ARG A 117 -7.34 0.60 7.13
CA ARG A 117 -7.23 1.62 8.18
C ARG A 117 -7.13 3.01 7.57
N THR A 118 -6.32 3.17 6.53
CA THR A 118 -6.21 4.43 5.80
C THR A 118 -7.56 4.88 5.24
N GLY A 119 -8.31 3.97 4.60
CA GLY A 119 -9.63 4.28 4.07
C GLY A 119 -10.66 4.63 5.14
N ARG A 120 -10.64 3.93 6.27
CA ARG A 120 -11.49 4.23 7.44
C ARG A 120 -11.13 5.58 8.06
N ASP A 121 -9.85 5.83 8.31
CA ASP A 121 -9.38 7.09 8.87
C ASP A 121 -9.78 8.27 7.96
N LEU A 122 -9.65 8.14 6.64
CA LEU A 122 -10.09 9.18 5.69
C LEU A 122 -11.60 9.42 5.77
N LEU A 123 -12.39 8.35 5.83
CA LEU A 123 -13.85 8.43 5.93
C LEU A 123 -14.29 9.06 7.26
N ASP A 124 -13.70 8.64 8.38
CA ASP A 124 -14.06 9.12 9.72
C ASP A 124 -13.71 10.61 9.91
N ASN A 125 -12.68 11.09 9.20
CA ASN A 125 -12.29 12.49 9.18
C ASN A 125 -12.95 13.31 8.05
N ALA A 126 -13.88 12.71 7.28
CA ALA A 126 -14.57 13.42 6.21
C ALA A 126 -15.48 14.53 6.77
N PRO A 127 -15.53 15.72 6.14
CA PRO A 127 -16.48 16.75 6.51
C PRO A 127 -17.92 16.22 6.47
N PRO A 128 -18.78 16.51 7.47
CA PRO A 128 -20.13 15.95 7.52
C PRO A 128 -20.99 16.26 6.28
N HIS A 129 -20.72 17.39 5.62
CA HIS A 129 -21.43 17.82 4.40
C HIS A 129 -21.05 17.01 3.14
N TRP A 130 -20.03 16.14 3.20
CA TRP A 130 -19.73 15.18 2.12
C TRP A 130 -20.62 13.94 2.18
N SER A 131 -21.30 13.70 3.32
CA SER A 131 -22.26 12.60 3.45
C SER A 131 -23.55 12.89 2.67
N TRP A 132 -24.15 11.85 2.09
CA TRP A 132 -25.44 11.99 1.43
C TRP A 132 -26.56 11.88 2.47
N ARG A 133 -27.19 13.00 2.81
CA ARG A 133 -28.26 13.07 3.82
C ARG A 133 -27.86 12.42 5.16
N GLY A 134 -26.62 12.65 5.60
CA GLY A 134 -26.08 12.05 6.83
C GLY A 134 -25.73 10.57 6.72
N ARG A 135 -25.60 10.03 5.50
CA ARG A 135 -25.24 8.63 5.26
C ARG A 135 -23.98 8.52 4.42
N ASP A 136 -23.18 7.52 4.76
CA ASP A 136 -22.07 7.10 3.94
C ASP A 136 -22.57 6.38 2.69
N VAL A 137 -22.18 6.88 1.52
CA VAL A 137 -22.41 6.20 0.25
C VAL A 137 -21.18 5.37 -0.10
N LYS A 138 -21.38 4.09 -0.40
CA LYS A 138 -20.31 3.18 -0.81
C LYS A 138 -20.49 2.80 -2.27
N ILE A 139 -19.37 2.68 -2.99
CA ILE A 139 -19.31 2.17 -4.37
C ILE A 139 -18.67 0.80 -4.33
N VAL A 140 -19.20 -0.13 -5.11
CA VAL A 140 -18.58 -1.44 -5.33
C VAL A 140 -18.19 -1.49 -6.80
N ASP A 141 -16.93 -1.80 -7.06
CA ASP A 141 -16.41 -2.04 -8.40
C ASP A 141 -15.43 -3.22 -8.34
N GLY A 142 -15.22 -3.90 -9.46
CA GLY A 142 -14.30 -5.01 -9.51
C GLY A 142 -13.59 -5.17 -10.85
N THR A 143 -12.49 -5.89 -10.78
CA THR A 143 -11.58 -6.09 -11.90
C THR A 143 -10.95 -7.48 -11.83
N THR A 144 -10.10 -7.82 -12.80
CA THR A 144 -9.29 -9.03 -12.75
C THR A 144 -7.81 -8.69 -12.67
N LEU A 145 -7.06 -9.48 -11.91
CA LEU A 145 -5.62 -9.35 -11.79
C LEU A 145 -4.94 -10.62 -12.29
N SER A 146 -3.74 -10.45 -12.84
CA SER A 146 -2.83 -11.54 -13.17
C SER A 146 -1.99 -11.90 -11.95
N MET A 147 -1.83 -13.19 -11.67
CA MET A 147 -1.09 -13.70 -10.53
C MET A 147 0.13 -14.51 -10.97
N PRO A 148 1.25 -14.46 -10.21
CA PRO A 148 2.42 -15.29 -10.48
C PRO A 148 2.06 -16.78 -10.54
N ASP A 149 2.74 -17.50 -11.44
CA ASP A 149 2.55 -18.93 -11.58
C ASP A 149 3.24 -19.69 -10.43
N THR A 150 2.51 -19.92 -9.35
CA THR A 150 2.98 -20.67 -8.17
C THR A 150 2.00 -21.81 -7.86
N PRO A 151 2.46 -22.93 -7.28
CA PRO A 151 1.57 -24.04 -6.89
C PRO A 151 0.44 -23.61 -5.94
N ALA A 152 0.73 -22.67 -5.03
CA ALA A 152 -0.28 -22.09 -4.14
C ALA A 152 -1.35 -21.34 -4.94
N ASN A 153 -0.94 -20.43 -5.83
CA ASN A 153 -1.88 -19.69 -6.68
C ASN A 153 -2.68 -20.60 -7.61
N GLN A 154 -2.06 -21.63 -8.19
CA GLN A 154 -2.75 -22.63 -9.03
C GLN A 154 -3.88 -23.34 -8.29
N THR A 155 -3.65 -23.63 -7.00
CA THR A 155 -4.62 -24.36 -6.17
C THR A 155 -5.82 -23.48 -5.81
N PHE A 156 -5.58 -22.21 -5.46
CA PHE A 156 -6.63 -21.27 -5.05
C PHE A 156 -7.31 -20.55 -6.22
N TYR A 157 -6.57 -20.28 -7.30
CA TYR A 157 -6.97 -19.51 -8.47
C TYR A 157 -6.66 -20.31 -9.75
N PRO A 158 -7.46 -21.36 -10.06
CA PRO A 158 -7.15 -22.25 -11.17
C PRO A 158 -7.23 -21.54 -12.51
N GLN A 159 -6.42 -22.00 -13.47
CA GLN A 159 -6.41 -21.46 -14.84
C GLN A 159 -7.80 -21.54 -15.48
N PRO A 160 -8.20 -20.52 -16.28
CA PRO A 160 -9.39 -20.60 -17.10
C PRO A 160 -9.36 -21.83 -18.01
N GLY A 161 -10.51 -22.49 -18.21
CA GLY A 161 -10.59 -23.70 -19.04
C GLY A 161 -10.21 -23.49 -20.52
N SER A 162 -10.07 -22.25 -20.97
CA SER A 162 -9.55 -21.89 -22.29
C SER A 162 -8.01 -21.98 -22.38
N GLN A 163 -7.29 -22.08 -21.26
CA GLN A 163 -5.83 -22.23 -21.20
C GLN A 163 -5.46 -23.68 -20.88
N LYS A 164 -4.38 -24.17 -21.51
CA LYS A 164 -3.85 -25.50 -21.21
C LYS A 164 -3.12 -25.46 -19.86
N PRO A 165 -3.13 -26.56 -19.09
CA PRO A 165 -2.35 -26.67 -17.85
C PRO A 165 -0.91 -26.21 -18.04
N GLY A 166 -0.45 -25.29 -17.19
CA GLY A 166 0.91 -24.75 -17.22
C GLY A 166 1.17 -23.66 -18.25
N LEU A 167 0.13 -23.16 -18.94
CA LEU A 167 0.24 -22.02 -19.85
C LEU A 167 -0.50 -20.79 -19.32
N GLY A 168 0.20 -19.65 -19.30
CA GLY A 168 -0.36 -18.36 -18.91
C GLY A 168 -0.32 -18.09 -17.40
N PHE A 169 -0.74 -16.88 -17.04
CA PHE A 169 -0.86 -16.46 -15.64
C PHE A 169 -2.25 -16.75 -15.09
N HIS A 170 -2.32 -17.05 -13.80
CA HIS A 170 -3.60 -17.25 -13.11
C HIS A 170 -4.35 -15.93 -13.03
N GLN A 171 -5.66 -15.99 -13.19
CA GLN A 171 -6.53 -14.82 -13.07
C GLN A 171 -7.29 -14.88 -11.75
N VAL A 172 -7.25 -13.78 -11.00
CA VAL A 172 -8.03 -13.57 -9.78
C VAL A 172 -9.04 -12.45 -10.02
N ARG A 173 -10.24 -12.58 -9.48
CA ARG A 173 -11.22 -11.49 -9.40
C ARG A 173 -10.94 -10.68 -8.16
N MET A 174 -10.95 -9.36 -8.30
CA MET A 174 -10.82 -8.42 -7.19
C MET A 174 -12.07 -7.55 -7.16
N VAL A 175 -12.69 -7.45 -5.99
CA VAL A 175 -13.80 -6.51 -5.73
C VAL A 175 -13.36 -5.54 -4.65
N ALA A 176 -13.49 -4.26 -4.92
CA ALA A 176 -13.14 -3.19 -4.00
C ALA A 176 -14.39 -2.43 -3.58
N LEU A 177 -14.50 -2.19 -2.27
CA LEU A 177 -15.49 -1.31 -1.68
C LEU A 177 -14.86 0.06 -1.47
N PHE A 178 -15.44 1.11 -2.05
CA PHE A 178 -14.95 2.48 -1.93
C PHE A 178 -15.92 3.34 -1.14
N SER A 179 -15.41 4.35 -0.45
CA SER A 179 -16.22 5.48 0.01
C SER A 179 -16.38 6.49 -1.12
N LEU A 180 -17.63 6.81 -1.51
CA LEU A 180 -17.89 7.86 -2.49
C LEU A 180 -17.43 9.24 -1.96
N ALA A 181 -17.56 9.49 -0.66
CA ALA A 181 -17.26 10.79 -0.06
C ALA A 181 -15.78 11.16 -0.15
N VAL A 182 -14.87 10.18 0.04
CA VAL A 182 -13.43 10.43 0.12
C VAL A 182 -12.61 9.74 -0.98
N GLY A 183 -13.25 8.98 -1.86
CA GLY A 183 -12.59 8.24 -2.94
C GLY A 183 -11.63 7.16 -2.49
N ALA A 184 -11.72 6.72 -1.23
CA ALA A 184 -10.78 5.76 -0.63
C ALA A 184 -11.34 4.33 -0.64
N VAL A 185 -10.44 3.36 -0.81
CA VAL A 185 -10.74 1.93 -0.63
C VAL A 185 -10.98 1.64 0.85
N LEU A 186 -12.12 1.03 1.16
CA LEU A 186 -12.51 0.60 2.51
C LEU A 186 -12.22 -0.88 2.75
N ASP A 187 -12.38 -1.71 1.74
CA ASP A 187 -11.99 -3.13 1.77
C ASP A 187 -11.84 -3.70 0.37
N VAL A 188 -11.17 -4.85 0.27
CA VAL A 188 -10.97 -5.60 -0.97
C VAL A 188 -11.16 -7.09 -0.71
N ALA A 189 -11.92 -7.74 -1.58
CA ALA A 189 -12.07 -9.19 -1.61
C ALA A 189 -11.42 -9.76 -2.89
N LEU A 190 -10.75 -10.91 -2.74
CA LEU A 190 -10.19 -11.68 -3.84
C LEU A 190 -10.95 -13.00 -3.99
N GLY A 191 -11.17 -13.44 -5.23
CA GLY A 191 -11.88 -14.68 -5.52
C GLY A 191 -11.41 -15.37 -6.80
N PRO A 192 -11.63 -16.69 -6.93
CA PRO A 192 -11.26 -17.43 -8.12
C PRO A 192 -12.05 -16.96 -9.34
N HIS A 193 -11.37 -16.90 -10.49
CA HIS A 193 -12.01 -16.62 -11.77
C HIS A 193 -12.69 -17.90 -12.33
N LYS A 194 -13.79 -18.35 -11.68
CA LYS A 194 -14.53 -19.58 -12.02
C LYS A 194 -16.04 -19.34 -12.08
N GLY A 195 -16.70 -19.86 -13.12
CA GLY A 195 -18.17 -19.85 -13.27
C GLY A 195 -18.69 -19.19 -14.55
N LYS A 196 -19.99 -19.31 -14.82
CA LYS A 196 -20.71 -18.42 -15.76
C LYS A 196 -21.03 -17.11 -15.05
N HIS A 197 -21.32 -16.05 -15.81
CA HIS A 197 -21.36 -14.64 -15.37
C HIS A 197 -19.94 -14.04 -15.32
N THR A 198 -19.56 -13.38 -16.41
CA THR A 198 -18.29 -12.66 -16.60
C THR A 198 -18.53 -11.15 -16.76
N GLY A 199 -19.73 -10.68 -16.40
CA GLY A 199 -20.09 -9.26 -16.40
C GLY A 199 -19.82 -8.60 -15.05
N GLU A 200 -19.98 -7.29 -15.00
CA GLU A 200 -19.84 -6.45 -13.79
C GLU A 200 -20.64 -6.99 -12.59
N THR A 201 -21.82 -7.57 -12.85
CA THR A 201 -22.70 -8.19 -11.84
C THR A 201 -22.24 -9.55 -11.30
N ALA A 202 -21.11 -10.08 -11.78
CA ALA A 202 -20.55 -11.36 -11.36
C ALA A 202 -19.32 -11.25 -10.46
N LEU A 203 -18.98 -10.02 -10.09
CA LEU A 203 -17.94 -9.66 -9.16
C LEU A 203 -18.50 -9.69 -7.74
#